data_AF-A0A8B9H0W4-F1
#
_entry.id   AF-A0A8B9H0W4-F1
#
_cell.length_a   1.000
_cell.length_b   1.000
_cell.length_c   1.000
_cell.angle_alpha   90.00
_cell.angle_beta   90.00
_cell.angle_gamma   90.00
#
_symmetry.space_group_name_H-M   'P 1'
#
loop_
_entity.id
_entity.type
_entity.pdbx_description
1 polymer ?
#
loop_
_entity_poly.entity_id
_entity_poly.type
_entity_poly.pdbx_seq_one_letter_code
_entity_poly.pdbx_strand_id
1 'polypeptide(L)'
;MPILLFLIDTSASMNQRTYLGTTYLDIAKGAVEIFMKLRARDPASRGDRYMLVTFDDPPYGVKAGWKENHATFMSELKNLQASGLTTLGNALRAAFDLLNLNRLVSGIDNYGQGRNPFFLEPSVIITITDGNKLTHSSGVPDEVRSTAPLSFS
;
A
#
# COMPACT_ATOMS: atom_id res chain seq x y z
N MET A 1 7.14 1.03 17.11
CA MET A 1 5.82 0.55 16.64
C MET A 1 5.90 0.41 15.14
N PRO A 2 5.73 -0.79 14.57
CA PRO A 2 5.83 -0.96 13.13
C PRO A 2 4.58 -0.47 12.41
N ILE A 3 4.79 0.07 11.22
CA ILE A 3 3.74 0.46 10.28
C ILE A 3 3.64 -0.63 9.22
N LEU A 4 2.45 -1.20 9.06
CA LEU A 4 2.14 -2.20 8.04
C LEU A 4 1.23 -1.54 7.01
N LEU A 5 1.78 -1.28 5.83
CA LEU A 5 1.06 -0.68 4.72
C LEU A 5 0.71 -1.79 3.72
N PHE A 6 -0.58 -2.05 3.59
CA PHE A 6 -1.12 -2.92 2.55
C PHE A 6 -1.34 -2.11 1.28
N LEU A 7 -0.60 -2.44 0.24
CA LEU A 7 -0.76 -1.90 -1.09
C LEU A 7 -1.50 -2.95 -1.93
N ILE A 8 -2.80 -2.75 -2.13
CA ILE A 8 -3.65 -3.72 -2.83
C ILE A 8 -3.90 -3.22 -4.24
N ASP A 9 -3.51 -4.05 -5.21
CA ASP A 9 -3.89 -3.86 -6.60
C ASP A 9 -5.41 -3.93 -6.72
N THR A 10 -5.99 -2.84 -7.18
CA THR A 10 -7.42 -2.71 -7.47
C THR A 10 -7.68 -2.64 -8.95
N SER A 11 -6.73 -2.96 -9.83
CA SER A 11 -6.90 -2.91 -11.28
C SER A 11 -7.95 -3.91 -11.79
N ALA A 12 -8.46 -3.66 -13.00
CA ALA A 12 -9.51 -4.50 -13.60
C ALA A 12 -9.11 -5.97 -13.75
N SER A 13 -7.82 -6.28 -13.89
CA SER A 13 -7.31 -7.66 -14.02
C SER A 13 -7.45 -8.47 -12.73
N MET A 14 -7.62 -7.83 -11.57
CA MET A 14 -7.94 -8.47 -10.29
C MET A 14 -9.36 -9.09 -10.24
N ASN A 15 -10.20 -8.85 -11.25
CA ASN A 15 -11.50 -9.53 -11.41
C ASN A 15 -11.39 -10.97 -11.92
N GLN A 16 -10.20 -11.42 -12.32
CA GLN A 16 -9.97 -12.81 -12.70
C GLN A 16 -10.38 -13.76 -11.57
N ARG A 17 -11.04 -14.86 -11.94
CA ARG A 17 -11.56 -15.84 -10.99
C ARG A 17 -10.59 -16.99 -10.83
N THR A 18 -10.48 -17.46 -9.60
CA THR A 18 -9.79 -18.71 -9.29
C THR A 18 -10.68 -19.91 -9.54
N TYR A 19 -10.10 -21.10 -9.44
CA TYR A 19 -10.84 -22.37 -9.50
C TYR A 19 -11.93 -22.48 -8.41
N LEU A 20 -11.84 -21.69 -7.34
CA LEU A 20 -12.82 -21.62 -6.26
C LEU A 20 -14.00 -20.67 -6.57
N GLY A 21 -13.98 -20.00 -7.72
CA GLY A 21 -15.03 -19.07 -8.16
C GLY A 21 -14.94 -17.65 -7.58
N THR A 22 -14.02 -17.40 -6.63
CA THR A 22 -13.72 -16.07 -6.07
C THR A 22 -12.74 -15.30 -6.94
N THR A 23 -12.80 -13.96 -6.90
CA THR A 23 -11.84 -13.11 -7.63
C THR A 23 -10.49 -13.05 -6.92
N TYR A 24 -9.42 -12.64 -7.62
CA TYR A 24 -8.14 -12.37 -6.98
C TYR A 24 -8.23 -11.27 -5.92
N LEU A 25 -9.06 -10.25 -6.13
CA LEU A 25 -9.30 -9.21 -5.12
C LEU A 25 -9.96 -9.78 -3.85
N ASP A 26 -10.93 -10.70 -3.98
CA ASP A 26 -11.55 -11.35 -2.82
C ASP A 26 -10.54 -12.17 -2.02
N ILE A 27 -9.64 -12.88 -2.71
CA ILE A 27 -8.55 -13.62 -2.07
C ILE A 27 -7.57 -12.67 -1.39
N ALA A 28 -7.21 -11.56 -2.02
CA ALA A 28 -6.33 -10.55 -1.44
C ALA A 28 -6.93 -9.97 -0.14
N LYS A 29 -8.21 -9.58 -0.16
CA LYS A 29 -8.93 -9.13 1.04
C LYS A 29 -8.91 -10.18 2.15
N GLY A 30 -9.24 -11.43 1.82
CA GLY A 30 -9.21 -12.55 2.76
C GLY A 30 -7.83 -12.79 3.37
N ALA A 31 -6.77 -12.70 2.56
CA ALA A 31 -5.39 -12.85 3.01
C ALA A 31 -5.00 -11.75 4.01
N VAL A 32 -5.39 -10.50 3.75
CA VAL A 32 -5.18 -9.37 4.67
C VAL A 32 -5.91 -9.59 5.99
N GLU A 33 -7.18 -10.02 5.95
CA GLU A 33 -7.94 -10.32 7.17
C GLU A 33 -7.30 -11.43 8.00
N ILE A 34 -6.86 -12.51 7.35
CA ILE A 34 -6.18 -13.62 8.01
C ILE A 34 -4.85 -13.17 8.60
N PHE A 35 -4.06 -12.39 7.86
CA PHE A 35 -2.81 -11.83 8.35
C PHE A 35 -3.02 -11.02 9.63
N MET A 36 -4.00 -10.10 9.64
CA MET A 36 -4.28 -9.27 10.81
C MET A 36 -4.75 -10.11 12.01
N LYS A 37 -5.58 -11.13 11.77
CA LYS A 37 -6.03 -12.07 12.82
C LYS A 37 -4.87 -12.85 13.42
N LEU A 38 -3.92 -13.30 12.60
CA LEU A 38 -2.72 -14.00 13.06
C LEU A 38 -1.79 -13.04 13.82
N ARG A 39 -1.56 -11.84 13.29
CA ARG A 39 -0.71 -10.82 13.90
C ARG A 39 -1.23 -10.39 15.28
N ALA A 40 -2.55 -10.26 15.44
CA ALA A 40 -3.19 -9.91 16.71
C ALA A 40 -2.97 -10.93 17.84
N ARG A 41 -2.50 -12.15 17.54
CA ARG A 41 -2.14 -13.14 18.56
C ARG A 41 -0.82 -12.81 19.27
N ASP A 42 0.04 -12.01 18.64
CA ASP A 42 1.31 -11.57 19.21
C ASP A 42 1.08 -10.33 20.11
N PRO A 43 1.41 -10.38 21.41
CA PRO A 43 1.31 -9.22 22.30
C PRO A 43 2.05 -7.97 21.81
N ALA A 44 3.11 -8.14 21.01
CA ALA A 44 3.88 -7.03 20.44
C ALA A 44 3.08 -6.24 19.39
N SER A 45 1.98 -6.78 18.87
CA SER A 45 1.19 -6.14 17.81
C SER A 45 0.25 -5.03 18.30
N ARG A 46 0.13 -4.80 19.62
CA ARG A 46 -0.80 -3.80 20.19
C ARG A 46 -0.54 -2.37 19.73
N GLY A 47 0.68 -2.09 19.30
CA GLY A 47 1.08 -0.79 18.77
C GLY A 47 1.20 -0.74 17.25
N ASP A 48 0.81 -1.78 16.52
CA ASP A 48 0.94 -1.80 15.07
C ASP A 48 -0.03 -0.82 14.42
N ARG A 49 0.43 -0.10 13.41
CA ARG A 49 -0.41 0.79 12.60
C ARG A 49 -0.63 0.19 11.22
N TYR A 50 -1.88 0.05 10.82
CA TYR A 50 -2.27 -0.50 9.52
C TYR A 50 -2.68 0.63 8.59
N MET A 51 -2.14 0.63 7.37
CA MET A 51 -2.50 1.57 6.32
C MET A 51 -2.93 0.81 5.07
N LEU A 52 -3.86 1.39 4.30
CA LEU A 52 -4.38 0.82 3.07
C LEU A 52 -4.20 1.80 1.92
N VAL A 53 -3.47 1.36 0.90
CA VAL A 53 -3.25 2.08 -0.35
C VAL A 53 -3.68 1.20 -1.52
N THR A 54 -4.20 1.83 -2.57
CA THR A 54 -4.74 1.21 -3.77
C THR A 54 -4.11 1.82 -5.02
N PHE A 55 -4.44 1.30 -6.20
CA PHE A 55 -3.90 1.79 -7.48
C PHE A 55 -4.72 2.95 -8.07
N ASP A 56 -5.68 3.49 -7.32
CA ASP A 56 -6.43 4.66 -7.72
C ASP A 56 -5.54 5.91 -7.80
N ASP A 57 -5.89 6.83 -8.68
CA ASP A 57 -5.17 8.08 -8.84
C ASP A 57 -5.27 8.96 -7.57
N PRO A 58 -4.22 9.72 -7.23
CA PRO A 58 -4.27 10.70 -6.15
C PRO A 58 -5.43 11.70 -6.35
N PRO A 59 -6.16 12.07 -5.29
CA PRO A 59 -5.93 11.73 -3.88
C PRO A 59 -6.59 10.42 -3.40
N TYR A 60 -7.29 9.70 -4.27
CA TYR A 60 -8.16 8.58 -3.88
C TYR A 60 -7.42 7.26 -3.60
N GLY A 61 -6.14 7.17 -3.95
CA GLY A 61 -5.31 5.99 -3.71
C GLY A 61 -5.13 5.60 -2.23
N VAL A 62 -5.13 6.58 -1.31
CA VAL A 62 -4.99 6.31 0.13
C VAL A 62 -6.37 6.14 0.75
N LYS A 63 -6.72 4.91 1.14
CA LYS A 63 -8.02 4.60 1.76
C LYS A 63 -7.97 4.70 3.29
N ALA A 64 -6.87 4.26 3.89
CA ALA A 64 -6.64 4.39 5.33
C ALA A 64 -5.19 4.82 5.61
N GLY A 65 -5.02 6.00 6.21
CA GLY A 65 -3.72 6.60 6.46
C GLY A 65 -3.45 6.85 7.96
N TRP A 66 -2.72 7.93 8.27
CA TRP A 66 -2.24 8.23 9.62
C TRP A 66 -3.29 8.50 10.69
N LYS A 67 -4.46 9.00 10.29
CA LYS A 67 -5.54 9.41 11.21
C LYS A 67 -6.57 8.30 11.44
N GLU A 68 -6.52 7.24 10.64
CA GLU A 68 -7.58 6.23 10.60
C GLU A 68 -7.38 5.13 11.64
N ASN A 69 -8.49 4.60 12.13
CA ASN A 69 -8.50 3.50 13.09
C ASN A 69 -8.71 2.15 12.39
N HIS A 70 -8.60 1.08 13.17
CA HIS A 70 -8.75 -0.29 12.68
C HIS A 70 -10.13 -0.55 12.04
N ALA A 71 -11.21 0.07 12.55
CA ALA A 71 -12.55 -0.12 11.99
C ALA A 71 -12.68 0.53 10.61
N THR A 72 -12.15 1.76 10.43
CA THR A 72 -12.11 2.42 9.11
C THR A 72 -11.33 1.57 8.11
N PHE A 73 -10.13 1.10 8.50
CA PHE A 73 -9.32 0.22 7.65
C PHE A 73 -10.10 -1.01 7.16
N MET A 74 -10.78 -1.70 8.08
CA MET A 74 -11.56 -2.90 7.74
C MET A 74 -12.77 -2.59 6.85
N SER A 75 -13.40 -1.43 7.04
CA SER A 75 -14.50 -0.97 6.18
C SER A 75 -14.01 -0.72 4.76
N GLU A 76 -12.93 0.04 4.61
CA GLU A 76 -12.33 0.36 3.31
C GLU A 76 -11.85 -0.91 2.59
N LEU A 77 -11.19 -1.82 3.31
CA LEU A 77 -10.75 -3.11 2.76
C LEU A 77 -11.91 -3.91 2.16
N LYS A 78 -13.05 -3.97 2.86
CA LYS A 78 -14.24 -4.69 2.38
C LYS A 78 -14.82 -4.06 1.12
N ASN A 79 -14.82 -2.72 1.07
CA ASN A 79 -15.45 -1.96 0.00
C ASN A 79 -14.60 -1.83 -1.27
N LEU A 80 -13.32 -2.25 -1.27
CA LEU A 80 -12.48 -2.20 -2.47
C LEU A 80 -13.16 -2.87 -3.67
N GLN A 81 -13.04 -2.25 -4.84
CA GLN A 81 -13.53 -2.78 -6.11
C GLN A 81 -12.37 -2.91 -7.08
N ALA A 82 -12.41 -3.93 -7.94
CA ALA A 82 -11.41 -4.12 -8.97
C ALA A 82 -11.81 -3.35 -10.24
N SER A 83 -11.21 -2.18 -10.47
CA SER A 83 -11.42 -1.32 -11.62
C SER A 83 -10.14 -0.53 -11.98
N GLY A 84 -10.07 -0.04 -13.21
CA GLY A 84 -8.93 0.79 -13.64
C GLY A 84 -7.70 0.00 -14.08
N LEU A 85 -6.56 0.71 -14.12
CA LEU A 85 -5.30 0.25 -14.71
C LEU A 85 -4.27 -0.14 -13.64
N THR A 86 -3.25 -0.88 -14.05
CA THR A 86 -2.19 -1.39 -13.18
C THR A 86 -1.07 -0.34 -12.99
N THR A 87 -1.33 0.69 -12.20
CA THR A 87 -0.43 1.84 -11.98
C THR A 87 0.55 1.65 -10.81
N LEU A 88 1.19 0.48 -10.72
CA LEU A 88 2.02 0.07 -9.58
C LEU A 88 3.09 1.11 -9.19
N GLY A 89 3.76 1.73 -10.16
CA GLY A 89 4.80 2.74 -9.91
C GLY A 89 4.26 3.98 -9.16
N ASN A 90 3.10 4.48 -9.58
CA ASN A 90 2.43 5.61 -8.94
C ASN A 90 1.93 5.24 -7.53
N ALA A 91 1.37 4.04 -7.37
CA ALA A 91 0.84 3.59 -6.11
C ALA A 91 1.95 3.34 -5.06
N LEU A 92 3.08 2.77 -5.48
CA LEU A 92 4.28 2.65 -4.64
C LEU A 92 4.84 4.01 -4.24
N ARG A 93 4.90 4.97 -5.18
CA ARG A 93 5.32 6.33 -4.87
C ARG A 93 4.41 6.96 -3.81
N ALA A 94 3.09 6.85 -3.96
CA ALA A 94 2.14 7.35 -2.98
C ALA A 94 2.32 6.68 -1.60
N ALA A 95 2.60 5.37 -1.57
CA ALA A 95 2.91 4.67 -0.32
C ALA A 95 4.19 5.19 0.34
N PHE A 96 5.26 5.41 -0.43
CA PHE A 96 6.50 5.99 0.09
C PHE A 96 6.32 7.42 0.60
N ASP A 97 5.62 8.27 -0.17
CA ASP A 97 5.33 9.64 0.22
C ASP A 97 4.51 9.65 1.52
N LEU A 98 3.48 8.80 1.63
CA LEU A 98 2.66 8.66 2.84
C LEU A 98 3.50 8.29 4.07
N LEU A 99 4.40 7.30 3.96
CA LEU A 99 5.28 6.89 5.06
C LEU A 99 6.26 8.00 5.45
N ASN A 100 6.81 8.72 4.46
CA ASN A 100 7.82 9.74 4.72
C ASN A 100 7.28 11.04 5.33
N LEU A 101 5.97 11.32 5.21
CA LEU A 101 5.34 12.53 5.77
C LEU A 101 5.67 12.73 7.26
N ASN A 102 5.65 11.66 8.05
CA ASN A 102 5.89 11.76 9.50
C ASN A 102 7.36 11.69 9.89
N ARG A 103 8.26 11.21 9.03
CA ARG A 103 9.70 11.11 9.32
C ARG A 103 10.36 12.47 9.45
N LEU A 104 9.92 13.44 8.65
CA LEU A 104 10.38 14.83 8.70
C LEU A 104 9.86 15.54 9.96
N VAL A 105 8.57 15.36 10.28
CA VAL A 105 7.93 16.04 11.42
C VAL A 105 8.42 15.48 12.76
N SER A 106 8.64 14.16 12.84
CA SER A 106 9.14 13.49 14.05
C SER A 106 10.64 13.73 14.32
N GLY A 107 11.36 14.37 13.39
CA GLY A 107 12.79 14.64 13.52
C GLY A 107 13.65 13.38 13.49
N ILE A 108 13.14 12.28 12.94
CA ILE A 108 13.89 11.02 12.79
C ILE A 108 15.01 11.19 11.76
N ASP A 109 14.71 11.88 10.66
CA ASP A 109 15.65 12.18 9.60
C ASP A 109 16.11 13.66 9.67
N ASN A 110 16.94 13.97 10.68
CA ASN A 110 17.54 15.30 10.85
C ASN A 110 18.76 15.47 9.93
N TYR A 111 18.65 16.38 8.96
CA TYR A 111 19.79 16.75 8.12
C TYR A 111 20.76 17.64 8.89
N GLY A 112 22.07 17.42 8.71
CA GLY A 112 23.12 18.27 9.27
C GLY A 112 23.54 17.99 10.72
N GLN A 113 22.92 17.02 11.39
CA GLN A 113 23.26 16.61 12.77
C GLN A 113 23.72 15.14 12.89
N GLY A 114 24.07 14.53 11.75
CA GLY A 114 24.38 13.10 11.66
C GLY A 114 23.13 12.21 11.61
N ARG A 115 23.32 10.88 11.54
CA ARG A 115 22.22 9.91 11.60
C ARG A 115 22.25 9.16 12.92
N ASN A 116 21.09 9.02 13.55
CA ASN A 116 20.93 8.25 14.77
C ASN A 116 20.31 6.87 14.46
N PRO A 117 21.06 5.76 14.55
CA PRO A 117 20.55 4.42 14.25
C PRO A 117 19.41 3.95 15.17
N PHE A 118 19.22 4.60 16.33
CA PHE A 118 18.18 4.24 17.29
C PHE A 118 16.82 4.87 16.98
N PHE A 119 16.77 5.89 16.11
CA PHE A 119 15.52 6.51 15.67
C PHE A 119 14.94 5.73 14.50
N LEU A 120 14.18 4.69 14.84
CA LEU A 120 13.59 3.77 13.88
C LEU A 120 12.09 3.98 13.79
N GLU A 121 11.61 4.19 12.56
CA GLU A 121 10.21 4.01 12.20
C GLU A 121 10.11 2.79 11.28
N PRO A 122 10.03 1.58 11.84
CA PRO A 122 9.97 0.37 11.03
C PRO A 122 8.67 0.37 10.22
N SER A 123 8.80 0.22 8.90
CA SER A 123 7.66 0.13 7.99
C SER A 123 7.83 -1.05 7.05
N VAL A 124 6.72 -1.74 6.77
CA VAL A 124 6.65 -2.86 5.83
C VAL A 124 5.54 -2.57 4.84
N ILE A 125 5.87 -2.60 3.55
CA ILE A 125 4.89 -2.51 2.47
C ILE A 125 4.62 -3.93 1.97
N ILE A 126 3.36 -4.36 2.07
CA ILE A 126 2.89 -5.63 1.53
C ILE A 126 2.11 -5.31 0.27
N THR A 127 2.75 -5.51 -0.88
CA THR A 127 2.11 -5.31 -2.18
C THR A 127 1.45 -6.60 -2.64
N ILE A 128 0.15 -6.56 -2.92
CA ILE A 128 -0.62 -7.69 -3.44
C ILE A 128 -1.12 -7.31 -4.83
N THR A 129 -0.67 -8.05 -5.85
CA THR A 129 -1.01 -7.86 -7.27
C THR A 129 -1.22 -9.21 -7.94
N ASP A 130 -1.85 -9.23 -9.12
CA ASP A 130 -2.15 -10.44 -9.88
C ASP A 130 -0.95 -11.04 -10.61
N GLY A 131 0.18 -10.33 -10.66
CA GLY A 131 1.39 -10.77 -11.35
C GLY A 131 1.27 -10.76 -12.89
N ASN A 132 0.22 -10.14 -13.43
CA ASN A 132 0.07 -9.93 -14.86
C ASN A 132 0.92 -8.75 -15.34
N LYS A 133 0.84 -8.45 -16.65
CA LYS A 133 1.54 -7.32 -17.23
C LYS A 133 1.03 -5.99 -16.66
N LEU A 134 1.94 -5.06 -16.45
CA LEU A 134 1.61 -3.70 -16.03
C LEU A 134 0.86 -3.00 -17.16
N THR A 135 -0.24 -2.32 -16.83
CA THR A 135 -1.01 -1.55 -17.80
C THR A 135 -1.00 -0.08 -17.40
N HIS A 136 -0.62 0.77 -18.36
CA HIS A 136 -0.67 2.23 -18.26
C HIS A 136 -1.49 2.79 -19.43
N SER A 137 -1.93 4.04 -19.29
CA SER A 137 -2.67 4.73 -20.36
C SER A 137 -1.89 4.84 -21.68
N SER A 138 -0.56 4.82 -21.63
CA SER A 138 0.34 4.86 -22.79
C SER A 138 0.71 3.48 -23.35
N GLY A 139 0.30 2.38 -22.70
CA GLY A 139 0.61 1.03 -23.15
C GLY A 139 0.98 0.07 -22.01
N VAL A 140 1.68 -1.00 -22.36
CA VAL A 140 2.04 -2.08 -21.43
C VAL A 140 3.56 -2.05 -21.23
N PRO A 141 4.07 -1.37 -20.19
CA PRO A 141 5.51 -1.34 -19.92
C PRO A 141 6.00 -2.68 -19.36
N ASP A 142 7.23 -3.05 -19.73
CA ASP A 142 7.90 -4.25 -19.20
C ASP A 142 8.57 -4.00 -17.84
N GLU A 143 8.77 -2.73 -17.45
CA GLU A 143 9.46 -2.34 -16.22
C GLU A 143 8.59 -1.44 -15.32
N VAL A 144 8.70 -1.64 -14.01
CA VAL A 144 8.14 -0.71 -13.00
C VAL A 144 9.06 0.49 -12.88
N ARG A 145 8.54 1.69 -13.14
CA ARG A 145 9.22 2.95 -12.85
C ARG A 145 8.42 3.74 -11.83
N SER A 146 9.02 4.03 -10.68
CA SER A 146 8.42 4.84 -9.62
C SER A 146 8.62 6.35 -9.80
N THR A 147 9.45 6.76 -10.77
CA THR A 147 9.76 8.15 -11.07
C THR A 147 8.84 8.69 -12.15
N ALA A 148 8.27 9.88 -11.93
CA ALA A 148 7.73 10.68 -13.02
C ALA A 148 8.85 10.90 -14.07
N PRO A 149 8.56 10.86 -15.37
CA PRO A 149 9.55 11.31 -16.35
C PRO A 149 9.95 12.72 -15.97
N LEU A 150 11.26 12.95 -15.80
CA LEU A 150 11.80 14.29 -15.64
C LEU A 150 11.49 15.05 -16.93
N SER A 151 10.36 15.75 -16.96
CA SER A 151 10.10 16.75 -17.99
C SER A 151 11.02 17.92 -17.67
N PHE A 152 12.23 17.89 -18.22
CA PHE A 152 13.03 19.10 -18.38
C PHE A 152 12.28 19.99 -19.37
N SER A 153 11.65 21.05 -18.85
CA SER A 153 11.25 22.22 -19.63
C SER A 153 12.46 23.07 -19.97
#